data_AF-A0A367GQK9-F1
#
_entry.id   AF-A0A367GQK9-F1
#
_cell.length_a   1.000
_cell.length_b   1.000
_cell.length_c   1.000
_cell.angle_alpha   90.00
_cell.angle_beta   90.00
_cell.angle_gamma   90.00
#
_symmetry.space_group_name_H-M   'P 1'
#
loop_
_entity.id
_entity.type
_entity.pdbx_description
1 polymer ?
#
loop_
_entity_poly.entity_id
_entity_poly.type
_entity_poly.pdbx_seq_one_letter_code
_entity_poly.pdbx_strand_id
1 'polypeptide(L)'
;MLAFLVPNIYIICKGKESYPFTPAPMFGHYVGDSTLFYSIEFTANGKNFGTDHLNNHMVKRMFFDQVYWSVDPESPLGNFDNDSKQAFENRLTNFFSAYYKHLTSDTAIHRIDLSVTQYNRKYQPLAKHNVGYYDHTTGKFIHTWKGR
;
A
#
# COMPACT_ATOMS: atom_id res chain seq x y z
N MET A 1 -10.42 -19.26 23.58
CA MET A 1 -9.42 -18.33 23.00
C MET A 1 -9.17 -18.55 21.50
N LEU A 2 -9.19 -19.80 20.98
CA LEU A 2 -9.00 -20.06 19.53
C LEU A 2 -10.07 -19.47 18.59
N ALA A 3 -11.33 -19.34 19.03
CA ALA A 3 -12.43 -18.86 18.18
C ALA A 3 -12.28 -17.39 17.71
N PHE A 4 -11.50 -16.58 18.42
CA PHE A 4 -11.27 -15.18 18.07
C PHE A 4 -10.11 -14.97 17.08
N LEU A 5 -9.27 -15.98 16.86
CA LEU A 5 -8.10 -15.88 15.97
C LEU A 5 -8.43 -16.19 14.50
N VAL A 6 -9.40 -17.07 14.25
CA VAL A 6 -9.71 -17.55 12.89
C VAL A 6 -10.12 -16.43 11.92
N PRO A 7 -10.99 -15.46 12.28
CA PRO A 7 -11.36 -14.38 11.37
C PRO A 7 -10.17 -13.46 11.05
N ASN A 8 -9.32 -13.20 12.05
CA ASN A 8 -8.13 -12.37 11.91
C ASN A 8 -7.09 -13.03 10.98
N ILE A 9 -6.83 -14.32 11.16
CA ILE A 9 -5.93 -15.09 10.29
C ILE A 9 -6.48 -15.15 8.86
N TYR A 10 -7.79 -15.32 8.67
CA TYR A 10 -8.41 -15.36 7.35
C TYR A 10 -8.21 -14.05 6.55
N ILE A 11 -8.35 -12.91 7.22
CA ILE A 11 -8.13 -11.58 6.62
C ILE A 11 -6.64 -11.39 6.25
N ILE A 12 -5.73 -11.76 7.15
CA ILE A 12 -4.27 -11.73 6.91
C ILE A 12 -3.90 -12.60 5.70
N CYS A 13 -4.43 -13.84 5.62
CA CYS A 13 -4.15 -14.75 4.51
C CYS A 13 -4.68 -14.27 3.15
N LYS A 14 -5.70 -13.41 3.12
CA LYS A 14 -6.28 -12.86 1.88
C LYS A 14 -5.53 -11.62 1.37
N GLY A 15 -4.59 -11.06 2.13
CA GLY A 15 -3.82 -9.86 1.76
C GLY A 15 -4.67 -8.61 1.54
N LYS A 16 -5.94 -8.63 1.97
CA LYS A 16 -6.92 -7.54 1.84
C LYS A 16 -7.42 -7.20 3.22
N GLU A 17 -6.99 -6.06 3.74
CA GLU A 17 -7.26 -5.69 5.14
C GLU A 17 -8.23 -4.51 5.24
N SER A 18 -9.05 -4.55 6.28
CA SER A 18 -9.86 -3.41 6.72
C SER A 18 -8.93 -2.44 7.42
N TYR A 19 -8.89 -1.19 6.98
CA TYR A 19 -7.94 -0.22 7.52
C TYR A 19 -8.20 0.14 9.01
N PRO A 20 -7.15 0.50 9.79
CA PRO A 20 -5.72 0.34 9.49
C PRO A 20 -5.22 -1.05 9.83
N PHE A 21 -4.10 -1.42 9.22
CA PHE A 21 -3.05 -2.11 9.95
C PHE A 21 -2.67 -1.26 11.16
N THR A 22 -3.51 -1.30 12.17
CA THR A 22 -3.18 -0.81 13.49
C THR A 22 -1.94 -1.58 13.95
N PRO A 23 -1.04 -0.94 14.71
CA PRO A 23 0.02 -1.66 15.38
C PRO A 23 -0.53 -2.79 16.27
N ALA A 24 -1.82 -2.77 16.62
CA ALA A 24 -2.52 -3.80 17.36
C ALA A 24 -3.15 -4.89 16.44
N PRO A 25 -2.70 -6.15 16.48
CA PRO A 25 -3.13 -7.22 15.57
C PRO A 25 -4.57 -7.74 15.75
N MET A 26 -5.53 -6.97 16.29
CA MET A 26 -6.86 -7.47 16.70
C MET A 26 -8.02 -6.59 16.22
N PHE A 27 -8.43 -6.68 14.94
CA PHE A 27 -9.52 -5.86 14.38
C PHE A 27 -10.67 -6.60 13.69
N GLY A 28 -10.70 -7.93 13.69
CA GLY A 28 -11.83 -8.70 13.15
C GLY A 28 -13.19 -8.39 13.80
N HIS A 29 -13.20 -7.78 14.99
CA HIS A 29 -14.41 -7.45 15.76
C HIS A 29 -15.05 -6.11 15.38
N TYR A 30 -14.38 -5.27 14.60
CA TYR A 30 -14.87 -3.93 14.19
C TYR A 30 -15.28 -3.87 12.70
N VAL A 31 -15.32 -5.02 12.03
CA VAL A 31 -15.75 -5.12 10.62
C VAL A 31 -17.29 -5.13 10.56
N GLY A 32 -17.87 -3.96 10.32
CA GLY A 32 -19.29 -3.76 10.06
C GLY A 32 -19.63 -3.74 8.57
N ASP A 33 -20.91 -3.54 8.24
CA ASP A 33 -21.38 -3.53 6.84
C ASP A 33 -20.86 -2.36 6.01
N SER A 34 -20.46 -1.27 6.67
CA SER A 34 -19.85 -0.09 6.04
C SER A 34 -18.32 -0.15 5.96
N THR A 35 -17.68 -1.23 6.44
CA THR A 35 -16.22 -1.32 6.45
C THR A 35 -15.67 -1.44 5.03
N LEU A 36 -14.73 -0.54 4.74
CA LEU A 36 -13.99 -0.49 3.49
C LEU A 36 -12.64 -1.20 3.66
N PHE A 37 -12.25 -1.92 2.61
CA PHE A 37 -10.98 -2.64 2.53
C PHE A 37 -10.12 -1.99 1.47
N TYR A 38 -8.80 -2.07 1.63
CA TYR A 38 -7.87 -1.46 0.69
C TYR A 38 -6.76 -2.45 0.30
N SER A 39 -6.29 -2.35 -0.94
CA SER A 39 -5.08 -3.01 -1.41
C SER A 39 -4.14 -2.00 -2.05
N ILE A 40 -2.85 -2.30 -2.00
CA ILE A 40 -1.82 -1.55 -2.72
C ILE A 40 -1.17 -2.48 -3.74
N GLU A 41 -1.00 -1.98 -4.95
CA GLU A 41 -0.38 -2.69 -6.06
C GLU A 41 0.82 -1.90 -6.57
N PHE A 42 1.93 -2.61 -6.76
CA PHE A 42 3.11 -2.12 -7.47
C PHE A 42 3.13 -2.80 -8.82
N THR A 43 3.02 -2.05 -9.91
CA THR A 43 2.98 -2.64 -11.25
C THR A 43 4.09 -2.09 -12.13
N ALA A 44 4.78 -2.95 -12.87
CA ALA A 44 5.74 -2.54 -13.89
C ALA A 44 5.60 -3.42 -15.12
N ASN A 45 5.71 -2.84 -16.33
CA ASN A 45 5.59 -3.58 -17.60
C ASN A 45 4.34 -4.50 -17.68
N GLY A 46 3.21 -4.07 -17.12
CA GLY A 46 1.98 -4.86 -17.05
C GLY A 46 1.99 -6.04 -16.08
N LYS A 47 3.11 -6.28 -15.37
CA LYS A 47 3.22 -7.27 -14.29
C LYS A 47 2.98 -6.60 -12.95
N ASN A 48 2.18 -7.25 -12.11
CA ASN A 48 2.02 -6.85 -10.72
C ASN A 48 3.19 -7.45 -9.94
N PHE A 49 4.08 -6.57 -9.47
CA PHE A 49 5.16 -6.88 -8.53
C PHE A 49 4.74 -6.61 -7.09
N GLY A 50 3.46 -6.31 -6.86
CA GLY A 50 2.90 -5.80 -5.64
C GLY A 50 3.07 -6.72 -4.44
N THR A 51 2.25 -6.49 -3.43
CA THR A 51 2.54 -7.06 -2.12
C THR A 51 2.57 -8.60 -2.11
N ASP A 52 1.96 -9.30 -3.07
CA ASP A 52 2.06 -10.77 -3.15
C ASP A 52 3.46 -11.28 -3.55
N HIS A 53 4.30 -10.46 -4.19
CA HIS A 53 5.73 -10.73 -4.38
C HIS A 53 6.60 -10.20 -3.24
N LEU A 54 6.08 -9.25 -2.45
CA LEU A 54 6.54 -9.03 -1.09
C LEU A 54 6.03 -10.16 -0.20
N ASN A 55 6.57 -11.38 -0.38
CA ASN A 55 6.36 -12.53 0.52
C ASN A 55 6.80 -12.27 1.98
N ASN A 56 7.14 -11.03 2.30
CA ASN A 56 7.50 -10.56 3.61
C ASN A 56 6.43 -9.59 4.14
N HIS A 57 5.55 -10.13 4.98
CA HIS A 57 4.52 -9.37 5.71
C HIS A 57 5.13 -8.18 6.49
N MET A 58 6.40 -8.25 6.91
CA MET A 58 7.07 -7.14 7.59
C MET A 58 7.35 -5.97 6.64
N VAL A 59 7.69 -6.22 5.37
CA VAL A 59 7.90 -5.15 4.39
C VAL A 59 6.58 -4.46 4.04
N LYS A 60 5.50 -5.24 3.92
CA LYS A 60 4.15 -4.67 3.76
C LYS A 60 3.84 -3.74 4.93
N ARG A 61 3.99 -4.25 6.16
CA ARG A 61 3.71 -3.48 7.37
C ARG A 61 4.58 -2.24 7.51
N MET A 62 5.89 -2.34 7.26
CA MET A 62 6.79 -1.18 7.24
C MET A 62 6.35 -0.14 6.20
N PHE A 63 5.99 -0.57 5.00
CA PHE A 63 5.52 0.34 3.95
C PHE A 63 4.28 1.11 4.40
N PHE A 64 3.28 0.42 4.96
CA PHE A 64 2.07 1.06 5.45
C PHE A 64 2.30 1.92 6.70
N ASP A 65 3.12 1.48 7.65
CA ASP A 65 3.30 2.18 8.92
C ASP A 65 4.25 3.38 8.83
N GLN A 66 5.19 3.37 7.88
CA GLN A 66 6.31 4.33 7.87
C GLN A 66 6.53 5.05 6.54
N VAL A 67 6.07 4.49 5.42
CA VAL A 67 6.36 5.04 4.09
C VAL A 67 5.13 5.73 3.48
N TYR A 68 4.03 4.99 3.37
CA TYR A 68 2.89 5.38 2.54
C TYR A 68 1.96 6.42 3.15
N TRP A 69 1.90 6.58 4.49
CA TRP A 69 1.01 7.53 5.19
C TRP A 69 0.68 8.72 4.30
N SER A 70 -0.59 8.77 3.88
CA SER A 70 -0.99 9.53 2.70
C SER A 70 -0.84 11.03 2.93
N VAL A 71 -0.60 11.77 1.85
CA VAL A 71 -0.65 13.24 1.88
C VAL A 71 -2.07 13.79 1.89
N ASP A 72 -3.07 12.96 1.65
CA ASP A 72 -4.47 13.37 1.70
C ASP A 72 -4.96 13.36 3.16
N PRO A 73 -5.38 14.51 3.73
CA PRO A 73 -5.88 14.61 5.11
C PRO A 73 -7.15 13.78 5.33
N GLU A 74 -7.93 13.53 4.28
CA GLU A 74 -9.12 12.68 4.32
C GLU A 74 -8.80 11.22 3.96
N SER A 75 -7.51 10.91 3.78
CA SER A 75 -7.09 9.57 3.44
C SER A 75 -7.58 8.61 4.52
N PRO A 76 -8.32 7.57 4.13
CA PRO A 76 -8.63 6.50 5.04
C PRO A 76 -7.35 5.80 5.46
N LEU A 77 -6.20 6.01 4.80
CA LEU A 77 -4.90 5.41 5.08
C LEU A 77 -4.00 6.24 6.02
N GLY A 78 -4.60 7.14 6.81
CA GLY A 78 -3.87 8.07 7.68
C GLY A 78 -3.05 9.10 6.90
N ASN A 79 -2.61 10.13 7.61
CA ASN A 79 -1.79 11.20 7.06
C ASN A 79 -0.73 11.64 8.06
N PHE A 80 0.43 12.05 7.55
CA PHE A 80 1.38 12.77 8.38
C PHE A 80 0.92 14.23 8.48
N ASP A 81 0.85 14.76 9.70
CA ASP A 81 0.51 16.16 9.90
C ASP A 81 1.52 17.07 9.17
N ASN A 82 1.00 17.98 8.35
CA ASN A 82 1.79 18.93 7.54
C ASN A 82 2.77 18.29 6.56
N ASP A 83 2.49 17.07 6.10
CA ASP A 83 3.32 16.42 5.11
C ASP A 83 3.20 17.11 3.75
N SER A 84 4.33 17.55 3.21
CA SER A 84 4.38 18.15 1.88
C SER A 84 4.44 17.06 0.82
N LYS A 85 3.93 17.34 -0.39
CA LYS A 85 4.16 16.49 -1.55
C LYS A 85 5.62 16.08 -1.72
N GLN A 86 6.55 17.00 -1.52
CA GLN A 86 7.98 16.71 -1.64
C GLN A 86 8.47 15.71 -0.59
N ALA A 87 8.01 15.83 0.67
CA ALA A 87 8.38 14.89 1.72
C ALA A 87 7.82 13.48 1.44
N PHE A 88 6.58 13.38 0.97
CA PHE A 88 5.98 12.14 0.51
C PHE A 88 6.71 11.50 -0.67
N GLU A 89 6.99 12.29 -1.71
CA GLU A 89 7.78 11.85 -2.87
C GLU A 89 9.17 11.38 -2.45
N ASN A 90 9.83 12.05 -1.50
CA ASN A 90 11.12 11.63 -0.97
C ASN A 90 11.05 10.29 -0.22
N ARG A 91 10.04 10.07 0.62
CA ARG A 91 9.86 8.77 1.31
C ARG A 91 9.64 7.63 0.32
N LEU A 92 8.75 7.83 -0.65
CA LEU A 92 8.51 6.82 -1.69
C LEU A 92 9.71 6.63 -2.60
N THR A 93 10.46 7.70 -2.91
CA THR A 93 11.73 7.60 -3.65
C THR A 93 12.72 6.69 -2.92
N ASN A 94 12.92 6.89 -1.62
CA ASN A 94 13.84 6.08 -0.82
C ASN A 94 13.39 4.62 -0.78
N PHE A 95 12.11 4.37 -0.53
CA PHE A 95 11.56 3.02 -0.52
C PHE A 95 11.72 2.34 -1.89
N PHE A 96 11.26 2.96 -2.97
CA PHE A 96 11.29 2.35 -4.30
C PHE A 96 12.71 2.21 -4.85
N SER A 97 13.65 3.09 -4.49
CA SER A 97 15.06 2.91 -4.84
C SER A 97 15.66 1.65 -4.20
N ALA A 98 15.37 1.41 -2.92
CA ALA A 98 15.80 0.18 -2.25
C ALA A 98 15.06 -1.05 -2.81
N TYR A 99 13.74 -0.94 -2.97
CA TYR A 99 12.90 -2.01 -3.48
C TYR A 99 13.27 -2.42 -4.91
N TYR A 100 13.57 -1.45 -5.78
CA TYR A 100 14.04 -1.69 -7.14
C TYR A 100 15.35 -2.50 -7.15
N LYS A 101 16.33 -2.14 -6.32
CA LYS A 101 17.59 -2.91 -6.19
C LYS A 101 17.34 -4.37 -5.79
N HIS A 102 16.30 -4.64 -5.01
CA HIS A 102 15.91 -6.00 -4.60
C HIS A 102 15.10 -6.75 -5.67
N LEU A 103 14.35 -6.04 -6.52
CA LEU A 103 13.62 -6.63 -7.63
C LEU A 103 14.55 -7.09 -8.76
N THR A 104 15.70 -6.45 -8.93
CA THR A 104 16.50 -6.63 -10.15
C THR A 104 17.52 -7.76 -10.07
N SER A 105 17.23 -8.83 -10.83
CA SER A 105 18.13 -9.32 -11.87
C SER A 105 17.69 -8.92 -13.30
N ASP A 106 16.53 -8.27 -13.45
CA ASP A 106 15.91 -7.92 -14.75
C ASP A 106 16.03 -6.41 -15.04
N THR A 107 16.83 -6.05 -16.05
CA THR A 107 17.22 -4.66 -16.40
C THR A 107 16.14 -3.89 -17.17
N ALA A 108 15.00 -4.52 -17.50
CA ALA A 108 13.97 -3.92 -18.35
C ALA A 108 12.89 -3.11 -17.58
N ILE A 109 12.99 -2.99 -16.26
CA ILE A 109 12.00 -2.26 -15.45
C ILE A 109 12.39 -0.78 -15.39
N HIS A 110 11.72 0.08 -16.16
CA HIS A 110 12.01 1.53 -16.13
C HIS A 110 11.09 2.33 -15.20
N ARG A 111 9.91 1.76 -14.88
CA ARG A 111 8.86 2.44 -14.11
C ARG A 111 8.12 1.45 -13.22
N ILE A 112 7.86 1.84 -11.98
CA ILE A 112 6.99 1.12 -11.05
C ILE A 112 5.82 2.03 -10.68
N ASP A 113 4.61 1.69 -11.10
CA ASP A 113 3.38 2.37 -10.73
C ASP A 113 2.87 1.92 -9.36
N LEU A 114 2.39 2.87 -8.57
CA LEU A 114 1.77 2.66 -7.26
C LEU A 114 0.28 2.97 -7.35
N SER A 115 -0.57 1.98 -7.07
CA SER A 115 -2.01 2.19 -7.04
C SER A 115 -2.67 1.64 -5.78
N VAL A 116 -3.76 2.29 -5.37
CA VAL A 116 -4.62 1.87 -4.26
C VAL A 116 -5.96 1.47 -4.83
N THR A 117 -6.44 0.29 -4.45
CA THR A 117 -7.80 -0.15 -4.76
C THR A 117 -8.61 -0.25 -3.47
N GLN A 118 -9.79 0.36 -3.48
CA GLN A 118 -10.79 0.28 -2.42
C GLN A 118 -11.79 -0.84 -2.75
N TYR A 119 -12.21 -1.59 -1.74
CA TYR A 119 -13.17 -2.68 -1.86
C TYR A 119 -14.25 -2.56 -0.79
N ASN A 120 -15.41 -3.14 -1.08
CA ASN A 120 -16.46 -3.37 -0.09
C ASN A 120 -16.18 -4.67 0.72
N ARG A 121 -17.04 -4.97 1.69
CA ARG A 121 -17.00 -6.20 2.50
C ARG A 121 -17.11 -7.51 1.71
N LYS A 122 -17.63 -7.47 0.48
CA LYS A 122 -17.67 -8.61 -0.44
C LYS A 122 -16.39 -8.73 -1.28
N TYR A 123 -15.37 -7.93 -0.98
CA TYR A 123 -14.13 -7.81 -1.74
C TYR A 123 -14.32 -7.44 -3.22
N GLN A 124 -15.43 -6.78 -3.54
CA GLN A 124 -15.66 -6.22 -4.86
C GLN A 124 -14.99 -4.85 -4.93
N PRO A 125 -14.21 -4.57 -5.99
CA PRO A 125 -13.56 -3.27 -6.14
C PRO A 125 -14.61 -2.18 -6.31
N LEU A 126 -14.46 -1.10 -5.55
CA LEU A 126 -15.31 0.09 -5.61
C LEU A 126 -14.64 1.21 -6.39
N ALA A 127 -13.36 1.45 -6.11
CA ALA A 127 -12.57 2.50 -6.74
C ALA A 127 -11.11 2.09 -6.82
N LYS A 128 -10.39 2.60 -7.82
CA LYS A 128 -8.94 2.44 -7.97
C LYS A 128 -8.32 3.78 -8.32
N HIS A 129 -7.24 4.11 -7.64
CA HIS A 129 -6.53 5.36 -7.81
C HIS A 129 -5.04 5.09 -8.06
N ASN A 130 -4.48 5.73 -9.08
CA ASN A 130 -3.04 5.71 -9.31
C ASN A 130 -2.42 6.85 -8.49
N VAL A 131 -1.68 6.48 -7.46
CA VAL A 131 -1.00 7.41 -6.54
C VAL A 131 0.12 8.14 -7.29
N GLY A 132 0.90 7.41 -8.06
CA GLY A 132 2.08 7.92 -8.73
C GLY A 132 2.96 6.79 -9.22
N TYR A 133 4.19 7.13 -9.61
CA TYR A 133 5.13 6.15 -10.12
C TYR A 133 6.56 6.47 -9.73
N TYR A 134 7.35 5.43 -9.48
CA TYR A 134 8.80 5.51 -9.41
C TYR A 134 9.39 5.38 -10.82
N ASP A 135 10.15 6.38 -11.23
CA ASP A 135 10.91 6.40 -12.47
C ASP A 135 12.37 6.05 -12.16
N HIS A 136 12.83 4.90 -12.66
CA HIS A 136 14.19 4.42 -12.41
C HIS A 136 15.26 5.27 -13.12
N THR A 137 14.93 5.83 -14.29
CA THR A 137 15.86 6.67 -15.05
C THR A 137 16.20 7.94 -14.30
N THR A 138 15.22 8.55 -13.63
CA THR A 138 15.45 9.72 -12.77
C THR A 138 15.77 9.36 -11.32
N GLY A 139 15.48 8.13 -10.93
CA GLY A 139 15.61 7.64 -9.56
C GLY A 139 14.62 8.28 -8.59
N LYS A 140 13.49 8.80 -9.08
CA LYS A 140 12.51 9.57 -8.28
C LYS A 140 11.12 8.99 -8.36
N PHE A 141 10.38 9.12 -7.26
CA PHE A 141 8.94 8.94 -7.25
C PHE A 141 8.23 10.24 -7.60
N ILE A 142 7.23 10.16 -8.49
CA ILE A 142 6.42 11.27 -8.96
C ILE A 142 4.98 11.03 -8.51
N HIS A 143 4.46 11.90 -7.65
CA HIS A 143 3.10 11.84 -7.16
C HIS A 143 2.13 12.49 -8.16
N THR A 144 1.11 11.74 -8.59
CA THR A 144 0.13 12.19 -9.60
C THR A 144 -1.31 12.21 -9.09
N TRP A 145 -1.57 11.67 -7.89
CA TRP A 145 -2.89 11.68 -7.29
C TRP A 145 -3.14 12.91 -6.43
N LYS A 146 -4.40 13.18 -6.14
CA LYS A 146 -4.86 14.34 -5.37
C LYS A 146 -4.07 14.44 -4.05
N GLY A 147 -3.34 15.54 -3.88
CA GLY A 147 -2.58 15.88 -2.67
C GLY A 147 -1.72 17.11 -2.95
N ARG A 148 -1.83 18.10 -2.05
CA ARG A 148 -1.32 19.49 -2.16
C ARG A 148 0.12 19.61 -2.64
#